data_AF-A0A954ETJ5-F1
#
_entry.id   AF-A0A954ETJ5-F1
#
_cell.length_a   1.000
_cell.length_b   1.000
_cell.length_c   1.000
_cell.angle_alpha   90.00
_cell.angle_beta   90.00
_cell.angle_gamma   90.00
#
_symmetry.space_group_name_H-M   'P 1'
#
loop_
_entity.id
_entity.type
_entity.pdbx_description
1 polymer ?
#
loop_
_entity_poly.entity_id
_entity_poly.type
_entity_poly.pdbx_seq_one_letter_code
_entity_poly.pdbx_strand_id
1 'polypeptide(L)'
;MPQVNPRASYQGVVTNPLLVTTSSEELVWERAVDVLHEFHFELEKENRLGRIIETKPLVGAGVLEPWHRDAVTLADRWEGSLQSIRRKAQVSLQLDDQGRGYLVSVAVFKELEDVPGIAANSPGAATFSESTPLQRDLDPVVGQSTPSIWIPQGRDTALEQSMLQRMKVVYAR
;
A
#
# COMPACT_ATOMS: atom_id res chain seq x y z
N MET A 1 -29.13 -17.76 -13.81
CA MET A 1 -29.06 -16.71 -12.77
C MET A 1 -28.00 -17.13 -11.75
N PRO A 2 -26.82 -16.51 -11.71
CA PRO A 2 -25.79 -16.91 -10.76
C PRO A 2 -26.09 -16.33 -9.38
N GLN A 3 -26.17 -17.22 -8.40
CA GLN A 3 -26.39 -16.94 -6.99
C GLN A 3 -25.19 -16.19 -6.41
N VAL A 4 -25.41 -14.97 -5.90
CA VAL A 4 -24.40 -14.18 -5.18
C VAL A 4 -24.26 -14.77 -3.77
N ASN A 5 -23.05 -15.21 -3.44
CA ASN A 5 -22.70 -15.84 -2.17
C ASN A 5 -22.80 -14.82 -1.00
N PRO A 6 -23.68 -15.01 0.01
CA PRO A 6 -23.95 -14.00 1.05
C PRO A 6 -22.91 -13.96 2.20
N ARG A 7 -21.67 -14.42 1.97
CA ARG A 7 -20.63 -14.49 3.02
C ARG A 7 -19.69 -13.28 3.11
N ALA A 8 -19.99 -12.18 2.41
CA ALA A 8 -19.40 -10.90 2.76
C ALA A 8 -20.18 -10.36 3.97
N SER A 9 -19.77 -10.75 5.18
CA SER A 9 -20.17 -10.02 6.38
C SER A 9 -19.78 -8.56 6.18
N TYR A 10 -20.76 -7.69 5.91
CA TYR A 10 -20.61 -6.25 6.04
C TYR A 10 -20.33 -5.94 7.52
N GLN A 11 -19.09 -6.15 7.94
CA GLN A 11 -18.60 -5.52 9.16
C GLN A 11 -18.76 -4.03 8.94
N GLY A 12 -19.57 -3.38 9.80
CA GLY A 12 -19.91 -1.97 9.64
C GLY A 12 -18.67 -1.10 9.48
N VAL A 13 -18.83 0.02 8.76
CA VAL A 13 -17.78 1.03 8.60
C VAL A 13 -17.26 1.43 9.97
N VAL A 14 -15.94 1.33 10.16
CA VAL A 14 -15.28 1.73 11.40
C VAL A 14 -14.87 3.19 11.27
N THR A 15 -15.22 3.99 12.26
CA THR A 15 -14.82 5.39 12.34
C THR A 15 -13.29 5.49 12.41
N ASN A 16 -12.74 6.42 11.63
CA ASN A 16 -11.36 6.85 11.71
C ASN A 16 -11.38 8.30 12.24
N PRO A 17 -10.82 8.61 13.42
CA PRO A 17 -10.03 7.74 14.30
C PRO A 17 -10.85 6.75 15.14
N LEU A 18 -10.23 5.62 15.48
CA LEU A 18 -10.75 4.58 16.37
C LEU A 18 -10.43 4.91 17.84
N LEU A 19 -11.45 4.99 18.69
CA LEU A 19 -11.26 5.18 20.14
C LEU A 19 -10.92 3.85 20.83
N VAL A 20 -9.80 3.83 21.54
CA VAL A 20 -9.31 2.70 22.34
C VAL A 20 -9.26 3.11 23.81
N THR A 21 -10.14 2.52 24.63
CA THR A 21 -10.25 2.82 26.06
C THR A 21 -9.23 2.03 26.88
N THR A 22 -7.95 2.38 26.76
CA THR A 22 -6.86 1.79 27.56
C THR A 22 -5.98 2.88 28.15
N SER A 23 -5.39 2.59 29.30
CA SER A 23 -4.46 3.50 29.99
C SER A 23 -2.99 3.31 29.57
N SER A 24 -2.67 2.22 28.88
CA SER A 24 -1.29 1.88 28.50
C SER A 24 -1.01 2.24 27.03
N GLU A 25 -0.17 3.25 26.82
CA GLU A 25 0.31 3.63 25.48
C GLU A 25 1.08 2.50 24.80
N GLU A 26 1.91 1.79 25.55
CA GLU A 26 2.75 0.71 25.03
C GLU A 26 1.89 -0.40 24.42
N LEU A 27 0.80 -0.76 25.10
CA LEU A 27 -0.10 -1.79 24.61
C LEU A 27 -0.80 -1.33 23.32
N VAL A 28 -1.20 -0.06 23.21
CA VAL A 28 -1.79 0.45 21.96
C VAL A 28 -0.78 0.37 20.82
N TRP A 29 0.47 0.73 21.10
CA TRP A 29 1.56 0.72 20.14
C TRP A 29 1.89 -0.70 19.67
N GLU A 30 2.20 -1.61 20.57
CA GLU A 30 2.55 -3.01 20.25
C GLU A 30 1.45 -3.66 19.40
N ARG A 31 0.19 -3.48 19.78
CA ARG A 31 -0.95 -4.00 19.01
C ARG A 31 -1.10 -3.35 17.64
N ALA A 32 -0.81 -2.05 17.52
CA ALA A 32 -0.82 -1.39 16.21
C ALA A 32 0.27 -1.96 15.30
N VAL A 33 1.47 -2.19 15.85
CA VAL A 33 2.60 -2.82 15.15
C VAL A 33 2.26 -4.25 14.73
N ASP A 34 1.67 -5.04 15.62
CA ASP A 34 1.22 -6.42 15.31
C ASP A 34 0.25 -6.44 14.13
N VAL A 35 -0.70 -5.51 14.09
CA VAL A 35 -1.64 -5.40 12.97
C VAL A 35 -0.92 -5.02 11.69
N LEU A 36 -0.01 -4.04 11.70
CA LEU A 36 0.77 -3.67 10.52
C LEU A 36 1.56 -4.86 9.95
N HIS A 37 2.21 -5.64 10.82
CA HIS A 37 2.91 -6.86 10.43
C HIS A 37 1.99 -7.93 9.85
N GLU A 38 0.77 -8.09 10.37
CA GLU A 38 -0.23 -9.02 9.81
C GLU A 38 -0.63 -8.67 8.38
N PHE A 39 -0.59 -7.38 8.02
CA PHE A 39 -0.79 -6.91 6.65
C PHE A 39 0.50 -6.87 5.82
N HIS A 40 1.60 -7.45 6.31
CA HIS A 40 2.92 -7.49 5.66
C HIS A 40 3.59 -6.12 5.48
N PHE A 41 3.19 -5.11 6.25
CA PHE A 41 3.89 -3.83 6.24
C PHE A 41 5.13 -3.88 7.15
N GLU A 42 6.29 -3.59 6.57
CA GLU A 42 7.53 -3.39 7.34
C GLU A 42 7.59 -1.97 7.88
N LEU A 43 8.09 -1.80 9.10
CA LEU A 43 8.25 -0.48 9.71
C LEU A 43 9.50 0.22 9.15
N GLU A 44 9.34 1.50 8.78
CA GLU A 44 10.44 2.37 8.36
C GLU A 44 10.84 3.29 9.50
N LYS A 45 9.86 3.91 10.16
CA LYS A 45 10.09 4.91 11.19
C LYS A 45 9.07 4.75 12.32
N GLU A 46 9.60 4.61 13.53
CA GLU A 46 8.84 4.60 14.76
C GLU A 46 9.17 5.84 15.57
N ASN A 47 8.28 6.83 15.58
CA ASN A 47 8.42 8.01 16.43
C ASN A 47 7.51 7.88 17.64
N ARG A 48 8.03 7.31 18.73
CA ARG A 48 7.32 7.15 20.00
C ARG A 48 6.88 8.49 20.59
N LEU A 49 7.72 9.52 20.51
CA LEU A 49 7.40 10.87 21.02
C LEU A 49 6.34 11.57 20.18
N GLY A 50 6.44 11.43 18.85
CA GLY A 50 5.47 11.99 17.90
C GLY A 50 4.21 11.15 17.75
N ARG A 51 4.16 9.97 18.37
CA ARG A 51 3.07 8.99 18.30
C ARG A 51 2.68 8.57 16.88
N ILE A 52 3.68 8.49 15.99
CA ILE A 52 3.50 8.18 14.58
C ILE A 52 4.36 6.97 14.22
N ILE A 53 3.72 6.01 13.58
CA ILE A 53 4.35 4.84 12.96
C ILE A 53 4.23 5.01 11.45
N GLU A 54 5.34 4.92 10.73
CA GLU A 54 5.39 4.95 9.27
C GLU A 54 6.01 3.67 8.75
N THR A 55 5.38 3.08 7.74
CA THR A 55 5.84 1.86 7.11
C THR A 55 6.68 2.16 5.88
N LYS A 56 7.52 1.20 5.49
CA LYS A 56 8.12 1.21 4.16
C LYS A 56 7.00 1.08 3.10
N PRO A 57 7.23 1.60 1.87
CA PRO A 57 6.34 1.31 0.76
C PRO A 57 6.30 -0.20 0.50
N LEU A 58 5.13 -0.79 0.63
CA LEU A 58 4.88 -2.18 0.27
C LEU A 58 4.39 -2.22 -1.18
N VAL A 59 5.09 -2.93 -2.06
CA VAL A 59 4.60 -3.18 -3.42
C VAL A 59 3.36 -4.07 -3.31
N GLY A 60 2.25 -3.62 -3.90
CA GLY A 60 0.96 -4.29 -3.76
C GLY A 60 0.98 -5.66 -4.41
N ALA A 61 0.34 -6.63 -3.75
CA ALA A 61 0.30 -7.99 -4.21
C ALA A 61 -0.55 -8.14 -5.48
N GLY A 62 -0.05 -8.89 -6.47
CA GLY A 62 -0.75 -9.15 -7.73
C GLY A 62 -1.94 -10.11 -7.55
N VAL A 63 -2.76 -10.33 -8.60
CA VAL A 63 -3.88 -11.30 -8.61
C VAL A 63 -3.47 -12.70 -8.10
N LEU A 64 -2.21 -13.10 -8.29
CA LEU A 64 -1.71 -14.44 -7.99
C LEU A 64 -1.31 -14.67 -6.53
N GLU A 65 -1.47 -13.67 -5.66
CA GLU A 65 -1.10 -13.77 -4.24
C GLU A 65 -2.34 -13.63 -3.33
N PRO A 66 -3.22 -14.65 -3.28
CA PRO A 66 -4.45 -14.61 -2.48
C PRO A 66 -4.22 -14.52 -0.97
N TRP A 67 -3.02 -14.84 -0.48
CA TRP A 67 -2.65 -14.73 0.94
C TRP A 67 -2.25 -13.31 1.37
N HIS A 68 -1.95 -12.41 0.42
CA HIS A 68 -1.74 -11.01 0.75
C HIS A 68 -3.09 -10.34 1.04
N ARG A 69 -3.24 -9.91 2.30
CA ARG A 69 -4.43 -9.22 2.82
C ARG A 69 -4.46 -7.72 2.48
N ASP A 70 -3.45 -7.21 1.77
CA ASP A 70 -3.41 -5.82 1.31
C ASP A 70 -4.38 -5.56 0.14
N ALA A 71 -4.73 -6.60 -0.63
CA ALA A 71 -5.66 -6.52 -1.74
C ALA A 71 -7.08 -6.94 -1.32
N VAL A 72 -7.80 -5.98 -0.74
CA VAL A 72 -9.14 -6.15 -0.15
C VAL A 72 -10.23 -6.26 -1.23
N THR A 73 -10.06 -5.60 -2.39
CA THR A 73 -11.04 -5.62 -3.49
C THR A 73 -10.54 -6.46 -4.67
N LEU A 74 -11.44 -7.18 -5.35
CA LEU A 74 -11.12 -7.87 -6.62
C LEU A 74 -10.53 -6.90 -7.66
N ALA A 75 -10.97 -5.63 -7.68
CA ALA A 75 -10.44 -4.60 -8.57
C ALA A 75 -8.97 -4.24 -8.27
N ASP A 76 -8.59 -4.13 -6.99
CA ASP A 76 -7.20 -3.87 -6.58
C ASP A 76 -6.26 -4.98 -7.04
N ARG A 77 -6.76 -6.23 -7.08
CA ARG A 77 -6.01 -7.38 -7.58
C ARG A 77 -5.73 -7.27 -9.07
N TRP A 78 -6.75 -6.98 -9.88
CA TRP A 78 -6.59 -6.81 -11.34
C TRP A 78 -5.67 -5.65 -11.70
N GLU A 79 -5.79 -4.52 -10.98
CA GLU A 79 -4.97 -3.33 -11.23
C GLU A 79 -3.49 -3.58 -10.90
N GLY A 80 -3.19 -4.28 -9.80
CA GLY A 80 -1.82 -4.67 -9.43
C GLY A 80 -1.15 -5.67 -10.36
N SER A 81 -1.90 -6.37 -11.22
CA SER A 81 -1.33 -7.22 -12.27
C SER A 81 -1.04 -6.51 -13.59
N LEU A 82 -1.61 -5.31 -13.80
CA LEU A 82 -1.41 -4.52 -15.03
C LEU A 82 -0.48 -3.34 -14.83
N GLN A 83 -0.35 -2.84 -13.60
CA GLN A 83 0.49 -1.71 -13.25
C GLN A 83 1.04 -1.89 -11.84
N SER A 84 2.34 -1.67 -11.63
CA SER A 84 2.91 -1.77 -10.29
C SER A 84 2.31 -0.69 -9.39
N ILE A 85 1.68 -1.11 -8.32
CA ILE A 85 1.16 -0.26 -7.24
C ILE A 85 2.04 -0.44 -6.02
N ARG A 86 2.22 0.62 -5.24
CA ARG A 86 2.77 0.51 -3.89
C ARG A 86 1.90 1.27 -2.89
N ARG A 87 1.89 0.81 -1.65
CA ARG A 87 1.12 1.40 -0.57
C ARG A 87 2.04 1.75 0.60
N LYS A 88 1.82 2.90 1.22
CA LYS A 88 2.49 3.31 2.46
C LYS A 88 1.44 3.53 3.54
N ALA A 89 1.58 2.84 4.67
CA ALA A 89 0.70 3.00 5.82
C ALA A 89 1.35 3.94 6.85
N GLN A 90 0.52 4.78 7.45
CA GLN A 90 0.85 5.64 8.58
C GLN A 90 -0.21 5.46 9.65
N VAL A 91 0.24 5.17 10.88
CA VAL A 91 -0.63 5.07 12.05
C VAL A 91 -0.26 6.18 13.02
N SER A 92 -1.25 6.93 13.48
CA SER A 92 -1.07 8.04 14.42
C SER A 92 -1.91 7.82 15.68
N LEU A 93 -1.31 7.98 16.84
CA LEU A 93 -1.98 7.88 18.13
C LEU A 93 -2.13 9.29 18.73
N GLN A 94 -3.34 9.64 19.15
CA GLN A 94 -3.65 10.87 19.87
C GLN A 94 -4.28 10.55 21.21
N LEU A 95 -4.08 11.40 22.22
CA LEU A 95 -4.83 11.29 23.46
C LEU A 95 -6.24 11.80 23.20
N ASP A 96 -7.23 11.12 23.77
CA ASP A 96 -8.59 11.65 23.81
C ASP A 96 -8.65 12.88 24.72
N ASP A 97 -9.45 13.89 24.34
CA ASP A 97 -9.60 15.15 25.09
C ASP A 97 -10.14 14.91 26.50
N GLN A 98 -10.88 13.81 26.70
CA GLN A 98 -11.42 13.41 28.00
C GLN A 98 -10.45 12.53 28.82
N GLY A 99 -9.26 12.22 28.28
CA GLY A 99 -8.25 11.38 28.93
C GLY A 99 -8.70 9.93 29.16
N ARG A 100 -9.75 9.49 28.45
CA ARG A 100 -10.34 8.14 28.61
C ARG A 100 -9.61 7.06 27.84
N GLY A 101 -8.68 7.45 26.96
CA GLY A 101 -7.92 6.52 26.15
C GLY A 101 -7.17 7.21 25.01
N TYR A 102 -6.94 6.43 23.96
CA TYR A 102 -6.19 6.84 22.78
C TYR A 102 -7.06 6.77 21.53
N LEU A 103 -6.94 7.77 20.67
CA LEU A 103 -7.51 7.82 19.34
C LEU A 103 -6.46 7.32 18.35
N VAL A 104 -6.72 6.17 17.73
CA VAL A 104 -5.85 5.55 16.73
C VAL A 104 -6.38 5.89 15.35
N SER A 105 -5.62 6.66 14.57
CA SER A 105 -5.92 6.96 13.18
C SER A 105 -5.00 6.17 12.25
N VAL A 106 -5.58 5.65 11.17
CA VAL A 106 -4.86 4.91 10.13
C VAL A 106 -5.01 5.65 8.81
N ALA A 107 -3.90 5.87 8.12
CA ALA A 107 -3.86 6.46 6.79
C ALA A 107 -3.06 5.55 5.88
N VAL A 108 -3.60 5.16 4.74
CA VAL A 108 -2.88 4.38 3.74
C VAL A 108 -2.84 5.17 2.44
N PHE A 109 -1.64 5.43 1.94
CA PHE A 109 -1.41 6.15 0.70
C PHE A 109 -1.06 5.16 -0.41
N LYS A 110 -1.81 5.22 -1.51
CA LYS A 110 -1.55 4.43 -2.73
C LYS A 110 -0.76 5.27 -3.71
N GLU A 111 0.25 4.67 -4.32
CA GLU A 111 1.08 5.26 -5.36
C GLU A 111 1.15 4.28 -6.56
N LEU A 112 1.09 4.82 -7.77
CA LEU A 112 1.21 4.08 -9.03
C LEU A 112 2.59 4.28 -9.63
N GLU A 113 3.16 3.22 -10.18
CA GLU A 113 4.37 3.30 -10.98
C GLU A 113 4.04 3.83 -12.38
N ASP A 114 4.77 4.86 -12.80
CA ASP A 114 4.79 5.37 -14.17
C ASP A 114 5.94 4.71 -14.93
N VAL A 115 5.60 3.68 -15.72
CA VAL A 115 6.56 2.96 -16.54
C VAL A 115 6.63 3.63 -17.92
N PRO A 116 7.78 4.20 -18.33
CA PRO A 116 7.92 4.76 -19.67
C PRO A 116 7.68 3.67 -20.72
N GLY A 117 6.79 3.97 -21.67
CA GLY A 117 6.09 2.99 -22.50
C GLY A 117 6.95 2.12 -23.42
N ILE A 118 6.28 1.10 -23.99
CA ILE A 118 6.77 -0.04 -24.79
C ILE A 118 7.66 0.34 -26.00
N ALA A 119 7.77 1.61 -26.37
CA ALA A 119 8.64 2.06 -27.45
C ALA A 119 10.13 1.68 -27.25
N ALA A 120 10.57 1.49 -25.99
CA ALA A 120 11.93 1.03 -25.68
C ALA A 120 12.14 -0.49 -25.85
N ASN A 121 11.07 -1.30 -25.84
CA ASN A 121 11.12 -2.77 -25.85
C ASN A 121 10.48 -3.41 -27.10
N SER A 122 10.12 -2.59 -28.09
CA SER A 122 9.63 -3.11 -29.38
C SER A 122 10.77 -3.77 -30.15
N PRO A 123 10.66 -5.05 -30.56
CA PRO A 123 11.61 -5.67 -31.48
C PRO A 123 11.48 -4.96 -32.85
N GLY A 124 12.26 -3.90 -33.03
CA GLY A 124 12.18 -2.98 -34.17
C GLY A 124 12.65 -1.54 -33.88
N ALA A 125 12.89 -1.18 -32.61
CA ALA A 125 13.37 0.16 -32.24
C ALA A 125 14.79 0.48 -32.77
N ALA A 126 15.56 -0.53 -33.19
CA ALA A 126 16.79 -0.39 -33.95
C ALA A 126 16.51 -0.40 -35.47
N THR A 127 15.76 0.59 -35.97
CA THR A 127 15.67 0.81 -37.42
C THR A 127 16.87 1.66 -37.84
N PHE A 128 17.91 1.04 -38.40
CA PHE A 128 19.05 1.76 -38.96
C PHE A 128 18.67 2.35 -40.33
N SER A 129 18.85 3.65 -40.51
CA SER A 129 18.73 4.28 -41.83
C SER A 129 19.92 3.89 -42.71
N GLU A 130 19.66 3.24 -43.84
CA GLU A 130 20.67 2.69 -44.77
C GLU A 130 21.60 3.75 -45.40
N SER A 131 21.28 5.04 -45.28
CA SER A 131 22.05 6.15 -45.83
C SER A 131 23.09 6.78 -44.89
N THR A 132 23.36 6.17 -43.73
CA THR A 132 24.27 6.76 -42.72
C THR A 132 25.59 5.96 -42.69
N PRO A 133 26.76 6.61 -42.85
CA PRO A 133 28.04 5.91 -42.83
C PRO A 133 28.24 5.17 -41.50
N LEU A 134 28.89 4.01 -41.58
CA LEU A 134 29.06 3.02 -40.52
C LEU A 134 29.64 3.62 -39.23
N GLN A 135 28.79 4.05 -38.30
CA GLN A 135 29.20 4.44 -36.95
C GLN A 135 29.36 3.15 -36.13
N ARG A 136 30.60 2.66 -35.98
CA ARG A 136 30.90 1.49 -35.13
C ARG A 136 30.90 1.92 -33.67
N ASP A 137 29.72 2.17 -33.12
CA ASP A 137 29.53 2.17 -31.68
C ASP A 137 29.09 0.75 -31.27
N LEU A 138 29.98 0.04 -30.58
CA LEU A 138 29.82 -1.37 -30.24
C LEU A 138 29.11 -1.59 -28.89
N ASP A 139 28.63 -0.51 -28.27
CA ASP A 139 27.90 -0.57 -27.00
C ASP A 139 26.65 0.32 -27.08
N PRO A 140 25.66 -0.01 -27.93
CA PRO A 140 24.37 0.64 -27.83
C PRO A 140 23.79 0.29 -26.46
N VAL A 141 23.73 1.27 -25.56
CA VAL A 141 22.99 1.14 -24.29
C VAL A 141 21.51 1.02 -24.65
N VAL A 142 21.10 -0.20 -24.98
CA VAL A 142 19.70 -0.61 -25.11
C VAL A 142 19.16 -0.82 -23.70
N GLY A 143 18.96 0.30 -23.01
CA GLY A 143 18.55 0.33 -21.61
C GLY A 143 17.70 1.55 -21.32
N GLN A 144 16.53 1.30 -20.72
CA GLN A 144 15.60 2.30 -20.20
C GLN A 144 16.37 3.36 -19.39
N SER A 145 16.60 4.54 -19.97
CA SER A 145 17.43 5.60 -19.35
C SER A 145 16.62 6.55 -18.45
N THR A 146 15.34 6.27 -18.22
CA THR A 146 14.50 7.07 -17.33
C THR A 146 14.16 6.24 -16.08
N PRO A 147 14.50 6.73 -14.86
CA PRO A 147 14.07 6.07 -13.65
C PRO A 147 12.54 6.09 -13.59
N SER A 148 11.98 4.98 -13.13
CA SER A 148 10.55 4.87 -12.88
C SER A 148 10.09 5.91 -11.84
N ILE A 149 9.01 6.62 -12.12
CA ILE A 149 8.44 7.66 -11.26
C ILE A 149 7.21 7.10 -10.54
N TRP A 150 7.01 7.49 -9.28
CA TRP A 150 5.83 7.10 -8.51
C TRP A 150 4.83 8.26 -8.42
N ILE A 151 3.60 8.03 -8.89
CA ILE A 151 2.52 9.01 -8.91
C ILE A 151 1.56 8.74 -7.74
N PRO A 152 1.32 9.70 -6.84
CA PRO A 152 0.38 9.52 -5.74
C PRO A 152 -1.06 9.44 -6.24
N GLN A 153 -1.78 8.40 -5.82
CA GLN A 153 -3.22 8.18 -6.10
C GLN A 153 -4.13 8.62 -4.94
N GLY A 154 -3.56 9.01 -3.80
CA GLY A 154 -4.31 9.43 -2.63
C GLY A 154 -4.53 8.29 -1.64
N ARG A 155 -5.61 8.38 -0.85
CA ARG A 155 -5.89 7.46 0.27
C ARG A 155 -6.64 6.20 -0.17
N ASP A 156 -6.14 5.04 0.25
CA ASP A 156 -6.79 3.74 0.05
C ASP A 156 -7.76 3.45 1.20
N THR A 157 -8.99 3.96 1.06
CA THR A 157 -10.03 3.82 2.09
C THR A 157 -10.44 2.37 2.35
N ALA A 158 -10.34 1.47 1.36
CA ALA A 158 -10.71 0.07 1.53
C ALA A 158 -9.71 -0.67 2.43
N LEU A 159 -8.41 -0.43 2.23
CA LEU A 159 -7.37 -1.00 3.09
C LEU A 159 -7.37 -0.34 4.48
N GLU A 160 -7.59 0.98 4.57
CA GLU A 160 -7.77 1.68 5.85
C GLU A 160 -8.89 1.05 6.68
N GLN A 161 -10.05 0.80 6.08
CA GLN A 161 -11.18 0.16 6.77
C GLN A 161 -10.87 -1.26 7.24
N SER A 162 -10.17 -2.04 6.42
CA SER A 162 -9.78 -3.41 6.78
C SER A 162 -8.79 -3.44 7.95
N MET A 163 -7.82 -2.51 7.96
CA MET A 163 -6.90 -2.34 9.09
C MET A 163 -7.63 -1.90 10.35
N LEU A 164 -8.54 -0.90 10.25
CA LEU A 164 -9.32 -0.41 11.38
C LEU A 164 -10.23 -1.47 11.98
N GLN A 165 -10.88 -2.29 11.14
CA GLN A 165 -11.66 -3.45 11.59
C GLN A 165 -10.78 -4.44 12.35
N ARG A 166 -9.58 -4.73 11.84
CA ARG A 166 -8.64 -5.63 12.51
C ARG A 166 -8.17 -5.06 13.85
N MET A 167 -7.79 -3.79 13.89
CA MET A 167 -7.41 -3.08 15.12
C MET A 167 -8.53 -3.13 16.17
N LYS A 168 -9.78 -2.87 15.77
CA LYS A 168 -10.95 -2.97 16.66
C LYS A 168 -11.07 -4.35 17.31
N VAL A 169 -10.82 -5.42 16.55
CA VAL A 169 -10.85 -6.81 17.08
C VAL A 169 -9.69 -7.06 18.03
N VAL A 170 -8.49 -6.56 17.72
CA VAL A 170 -7.29 -6.75 18.54
C VAL A 170 -7.38 -6.00 19.86
N TYR A 171 -7.91 -4.77 19.86
CA TYR A 171 -8.08 -3.96 21.07
C TYR A 171 -9.24 -4.41 21.97
N ALA A 172 -10.15 -5.23 21.45
CA ALA A 172 -11.23 -5.82 22.24
C ALA A 172 -10.79 -7.03 23.08
N ARG A 173 -9.55 -7.50 22.92
CA ARG A 173 -8.97 -8.62 23.67
C ARG A 173 -8.09 -8.12 24.81
#